data_AF-A0A241ZGQ1-F1
#
_entry.id   AF-A0A241ZGQ1-F1
#
_cell.length_a   1.000
_cell.length_b   1.000
_cell.length_c   1.000
_cell.angle_alpha   90.00
_cell.angle_beta   90.00
_cell.angle_gamma   90.00
#
_symmetry.space_group_name_H-M   'P 1'
#
loop_
_entity.id
_entity.type
_entity.pdbx_description
1 polymer ?
#
loop_
_entity_poly.entity_id
_entity_poly.type
_entity_poly.pdbx_seq_one_letter_code
_entity_poly.pdbx_strand_id
1 'polypeptide(L)' 'MIIMLKHNYNINDSSKLILYPMLSDPIELNLKPGDYIIFWAKTTVHARTTLKKGEEVCIMSYGFPLKNLEILNGN' A
#
# COMPACT_ATOMS: atom_id res chain seq x y z
N MET A 1 4.86 1.14 -2.16
CA MET A 1 4.18 0.11 -2.95
C MET A 1 3.87 -1.05 -2.02
N ILE A 2 2.75 -1.74 -2.20
CA ILE A 2 2.43 -2.96 -1.45
C ILE A 2 2.09 -4.02 -2.49
N ILE A 3 2.64 -5.23 -2.33
CA ILE A 3 2.39 -6.37 -3.22
C ILE A 3 1.87 -7.53 -2.37
N MET A 4 0.82 -8.21 -2.80
CA MET A 4 0.40 -9.45 -2.16
C MET A 4 1.07 -10.63 -2.87
N LEU A 5 2.01 -11.32 -2.19
CA LEU A 5 2.76 -12.42 -2.81
C LEU A 5 2.05 -13.77 -2.68
N LYS A 6 1.41 -14.04 -1.53
CA LYS A 6 0.83 -15.37 -1.29
C LYS A 6 -0.34 -15.32 -0.32
N HIS A 7 -1.33 -16.16 -0.60
CA HIS A 7 -2.49 -16.37 0.24
C HIS A 7 -2.97 -17.81 0.09
N ASN A 8 -3.35 -18.46 1.20
CA ASN A 8 -3.84 -19.84 1.21
C ASN A 8 -5.36 -19.96 1.44
N TYR A 9 -6.15 -18.88 1.42
CA TYR A 9 -7.58 -18.91 1.77
C TYR A 9 -8.53 -18.41 0.68
N ASN A 10 -9.83 -18.57 0.95
CA ASN A 10 -10.93 -18.04 0.14
C ASN A 10 -10.86 -16.50 0.10
N ILE A 11 -10.80 -15.92 -1.09
CA ILE A 11 -10.65 -14.47 -1.33
C ILE A 11 -11.70 -13.64 -0.56
N ASN A 12 -12.87 -14.23 -0.29
CA ASN A 12 -13.99 -13.57 0.37
C ASN A 12 -13.82 -13.39 1.90
N ASP A 13 -12.80 -14.00 2.53
CA ASP A 13 -12.51 -13.88 3.97
C ASP A 13 -10.99 -13.72 4.22
N SER A 14 -10.41 -12.71 3.57
CA SER A 14 -8.99 -12.36 3.69
C SER A 14 -8.79 -11.07 4.49
N SER A 15 -7.56 -10.82 4.95
CA SER A 15 -7.21 -9.52 5.54
C SER A 15 -7.27 -8.41 4.50
N LYS A 16 -7.82 -7.28 4.92
CA LYS A 16 -7.98 -6.09 4.09
C LYS A 16 -6.79 -5.15 4.26
N LEU A 17 -6.34 -4.57 3.15
CA LEU A 17 -5.55 -3.34 3.19
C LEU A 17 -6.52 -2.17 3.29
N ILE A 18 -6.27 -1.25 4.22
CA ILE A 18 -7.03 -0.03 4.37
C ILE A 18 -6.11 1.14 4.04
N LEU A 19 -6.51 1.97 3.07
CA LEU A 19 -5.85 3.24 2.78
C LEU A 19 -6.68 4.38 3.38
N TYR A 20 -6.00 5.36 3.96
CA TYR A 20 -6.59 6.59 4.50
C TYR A 20 -6.03 7.77 3.70
N PRO A 21 -6.61 8.09 2.53
CA PRO A 21 -6.17 9.25 1.77
C PRO A 21 -6.59 10.54 2.47
N MET A 22 -5.84 11.62 2.23
CA MET A 22 -6.15 12.91 2.82
C MET A 22 -7.45 13.46 2.23
N LEU A 23 -8.38 13.89 3.09
CA LEU A 23 -9.67 14.49 2.69
C LEU A 23 -10.63 13.54 1.93
N SER A 24 -10.48 12.23 2.07
CA SER A 24 -11.44 11.26 1.54
C SER A 24 -11.75 10.16 2.55
N ASP A 25 -12.82 9.42 2.29
CA ASP A 25 -13.15 8.23 3.08
C ASP A 25 -12.07 7.14 2.94
N PRO A 26 -11.93 6.27 3.96
CA PRO A 26 -11.04 5.12 3.89
C PRO A 26 -11.43 4.17 2.74
N ILE A 27 -10.41 3.61 2.10
CA ILE A 27 -10.57 2.65 1.01
C ILE A 27 -10.13 1.28 1.50
N GLU A 28 -11.06 0.34 1.55
CA GLU A 28 -10.78 -1.06 1.90
C GLU A 28 -10.55 -1.91 0.64
N LEU A 29 -9.44 -2.66 0.64
CA LEU A 29 -9.00 -3.44 -0.51
C LEU A 29 -8.70 -4.88 -0.08
N ASN A 30 -9.40 -5.84 -0.69
CA ASN A 30 -9.08 -7.26 -0.60
C ASN A 30 -8.05 -7.60 -1.69
N LEU A 31 -6.81 -7.84 -1.30
CA LEU A 31 -5.74 -8.15 -2.25
C LEU A 31 -5.68 -9.64 -2.57
N LYS A 32 -5.55 -9.96 -3.86
CA LYS A 32 -5.24 -11.31 -4.34
C LYS A 32 -3.74 -11.45 -4.59
N PRO A 33 -3.17 -12.67 -4.48
CA PRO A 33 -1.79 -12.90 -4.89
C PRO A 33 -1.53 -12.40 -6.32
N GLY A 34 -0.47 -11.59 -6.48
CA GLY A 34 -0.13 -10.90 -7.74
C GLY A 34 -0.62 -9.45 -7.83
N ASP A 35 -1.59 -9.03 -7.00
CA ASP A 35 -2.04 -7.65 -6.97
C ASP A 35 -0.95 -6.74 -6.38
N TYR A 36 -0.81 -5.56 -6.98
CA TYR A 36 0.09 -4.49 -6.52
C TYR A 36 -0.68 -3.19 -6.35
N ILE A 37 -0.34 -2.44 -5.32
CA ILE A 37 -0.89 -1.10 -5.06
C ILE A 37 0.25 -0.09 -4.97
N ILE A 38 0.09 0.99 -5.72
CA ILE A 38 0.97 2.15 -5.73
C ILE A 38 0.19 3.34 -5.16
N PHE A 39 0.76 3.99 -4.15
CA PHE A 39 0.20 5.18 -3.52
C PHE A 39 1.32 6.12 -3.05
N TRP A 40 0.98 7.38 -2.84
CA TRP A 40 1.90 8.41 -2.34
C TRP A 40 2.18 8.20 -0.85
N ALA A 41 3.33 7.58 -0.54
CA ALA A 41 3.68 7.22 0.83
C ALA A 41 3.75 8.41 1.81
N LYS A 42 3.99 9.63 1.32
CA LYS A 42 4.05 10.84 2.16
C LYS A 42 2.67 11.30 2.65
N THR A 43 1.61 10.99 1.92
CA THR A 43 0.27 11.58 2.13
C THR A 43 -0.82 10.54 2.39
N THR A 44 -0.51 9.25 2.28
CA THR A 44 -1.48 8.18 2.47
C THR A 44 -1.04 7.27 3.62
N VAL A 45 -1.72 7.42 4.75
CA VAL A 45 -1.63 6.45 5.85
C VAL A 45 -2.28 5.15 5.38
N HIS A 46 -1.69 4.02 5.75
CA HIS A 46 -2.24 2.72 5.42
C HIS A 46 -2.18 1.79 6.63
N ALA A 47 -3.14 0.89 6.72
CA ALA A 47 -3.20 -0.15 7.73
C ALA A 47 -3.61 -1.48 7.10
N ARG A 48 -3.47 -2.56 7.85
CA ARG A 48 -3.99 -3.87 7.48
C ARG A 48 -4.79 -4.44 8.64
N THR A 49 -5.96 -5.01 8.36
CA THR A 49 -6.71 -5.74 9.39
C THR A 49 -5.90 -6.96 9.84
N THR A 50 -6.15 -7.48 11.05
CA THR A 50 -5.46 -8.66 11.58
C THR A 50 -5.37 -9.79 10.55
N LEU A 51 -4.14 -10.30 10.35
CA LEU A 51 -3.89 -11.42 9.46
C LEU A 51 -4.62 -12.66 9.95
N LYS A 52 -5.21 -13.40 9.02
CA LYS A 52 -5.79 -14.72 9.27
C LYS A 52 -4.71 -15.80 9.20
N LYS A 53 -5.00 -16.97 9.79
CA LYS A 53 -4.07 -18.10 9.82
C LYS A 53 -3.73 -18.54 8.38
N GLY A 54 -2.44 -18.57 8.03
CA GLY A 54 -1.97 -18.97 6.70
C GLY A 54 -1.89 -17.83 5.68
N GLU A 55 -2.18 -16.59 6.09
CA GLU A 55 -1.85 -15.41 5.29
C GLU A 55 -0.37 -15.06 5.43
N GLU A 56 0.27 -14.72 4.31
CA GLU A 56 1.64 -14.23 4.27
C GLU A 56 1.69 -12.96 3.43
N VAL A 57 1.84 -11.82 4.10
CA VAL A 57 1.88 -10.52 3.44
C VAL A 57 3.33 -10.04 3.38
N CYS A 58 3.83 -9.79 2.17
CA CYS A 58 5.14 -9.21 1.95
C CYS A 58 5.01 -7.75 1.54
N ILE A 59 5.52 -6.82 2.35
CA ILE A 59 5.46 -5.39 2.06
C ILE A 59 6.81 -4.97 1.46
N MET A 60 6.77 -4.47 0.22
CA MET A 60 7.96 -4.02 -0.50
C MET A 60 7.94 -2.50 -0.69
N SER A 61 8.68 -1.80 0.16
CA SER A 61 8.76 -0.33 0.14
C SER A 61 9.97 0.14 -0.66
N TYR A 62 9.75 1.03 -1.63
CA TYR A 62 10.80 1.74 -2.36
C TYR A 62 10.73 3.22 -2.03
N GLY A 63 11.87 3.83 -1.72
CA GLY A 63 12.03 5.26 -1.55
C GLY A 63 13.10 5.76 -2.50
N PHE A 64 12.83 6.90 -3.15
CA PHE A 64 13.82 7.59 -3.97
C PHE A 64 14.24 8.87 -3.22
N PRO A 65 15.54 9.19 -3.14
CA PRO A 65 15.94 10.51 -2.68
C PRO A 65 15.41 11.53 -3.67
N LEU A 66 14.83 12.63 -3.16
CA LEU A 66 14.58 13.82 -3.98
C LEU A 66 15.95 14.43 -4.33
N LYS A 67 16.57 13.96 -5.42
CA LYS A 67 17.78 14.59 -5.97
C LYS A 67 17.35 15.69 -6.96
N ASN A 68 17.76 16.91 -6.66
CA ASN A 68 17.69 18.13 -7.48
C ASN A 68 16.29 18.71 -7.71
N LEU A 69 15.70 19.28 -6.66
CA LEU A 69 14.92 20.53 -6.79
C LEU A 69 15.89 21.72 -6.72
N GLU A 70 16.94 21.70 -7.54
CA GLU A 70 17.75 22.89 -7.73
C GLU A 70 16.99 23.82 -8.68
N ILE A 71 16.32 24.80 -8.07
CA ILE A 71 16.16 26.17 -8.55
C ILE A 71 15.68 26.31 -10.02
N LEU A 72 14.36 26.22 -10.23
CA LEU A 72 13.70 26.94 -11.34
C LEU A 72 13.21 28.34 -10.90
N ASN A 73 13.71 28.86 -9.78
CA ASN A 73 13.50 30.24 -9.35
C ASN A 73 14.84 30.98 -9.38
N GLY A 74 15.31 31.33 -10.57
CA GLY A 74 16.55 32.07 -10.75
C GLY A 74 16.63 32.71 -12.14
N ASN A 75 16.07 33.93 -12.22
CA ASN A 75 16.13 34.94 -13.30
C ASN A 75 15.24 34.74 -14.53
#